data_AF-G4TPN9-F1
#
_entry.id   AF-G4TPN9-F1
#
_cell.length_a   1.000
_cell.length_b   1.000
_cell.length_c   1.000
_cell.angle_alpha   90.00
_cell.angle_beta   90.00
_cell.angle_gamma   90.00
#
_symmetry.space_group_name_H-M   'P 1'
#
loop_
_entity.id
_entity.type
_entity.pdbx_description
1 polymer ?
#
loop_
_entity_poly.entity_id
_entity_poly.type
_entity_poly.pdbx_seq_one_letter_code
_entity_poly.pdbx_strand_id
1 'polypeptide(L)'
;MTWLSTLASIGMAVGPPLVYADQAYSIVKKKDATGFSRDVTAILLVANITRCMFWIGKRFEFALLIQSILMIAAQLGLLYICILYRPRHEPVSTRPFSWWQWQNYSTYIEFLAGLIICQTILVLIFGRQTWFVDTLGFIALGLESTLPIPQLLSNFKQKSLYGFRMSTLLGWLGGDGFKTAYFFFQGSPLQFRVCAIFQLSVDVAIVGQRIVYGDKPPPEALPVDEDVEQALRLDSDME
;
A
#
# COMPACT_ATOMS: atom_id res chain seq x y z
N MET A 1 10.95 -13.09 29.43
CA MET A 1 11.35 -12.49 28.14
C MET A 1 10.62 -13.08 26.93
N THR A 2 9.97 -14.24 27.03
CA THR A 2 9.25 -14.91 25.94
C THR A 2 7.93 -14.21 25.55
N TRP A 3 7.17 -13.70 26.52
CA TRP A 3 5.84 -13.12 26.29
C TRP A 3 5.87 -11.83 25.45
N LEU A 4 6.87 -10.97 25.67
CA LEU A 4 7.03 -9.73 24.91
C LEU A 4 7.35 -10.02 23.44
N SER A 5 8.21 -11.00 23.18
CA SER A 5 8.51 -11.45 21.81
C SER A 5 7.27 -12.04 21.14
N THR A 6 6.50 -12.88 21.84
CA THR A 6 5.26 -13.45 21.30
C THR A 6 4.23 -12.37 20.97
N LEU A 7 4.03 -11.39 21.87
CA LEU A 7 3.14 -10.25 21.63
C LEU A 7 3.60 -9.42 20.43
N ALA A 8 4.90 -9.14 20.31
CA ALA A 8 5.48 -8.46 19.16
C ALA A 8 5.21 -9.22 17.86
N SER A 9 5.43 -10.54 17.83
CA SER A 9 5.17 -11.38 16.66
C SER A 9 3.68 -11.42 16.28
N ILE A 10 2.77 -11.45 17.25
CA ILE A 10 1.33 -11.37 17.00
C ILE A 10 0.97 -10.00 16.40
N GLY A 11 1.48 -8.92 16.99
CA GLY A 11 1.28 -7.56 16.49
C GLY A 11 1.78 -7.41 15.05
N MET A 12 2.96 -7.95 14.75
CA MET A 12 3.51 -8.00 13.39
C MET A 12 2.59 -8.74 12.42
N ALA A 13 2.09 -9.92 12.81
CA ALA A 13 1.25 -10.75 11.97
C ALA A 13 -0.12 -10.12 11.66
N VAL A 14 -0.74 -9.48 12.67
CA VAL A 14 -2.15 -9.09 12.62
C VAL A 14 -2.35 -7.60 12.35
N GLY A 15 -1.42 -6.75 12.76
CA GLY A 15 -1.55 -5.29 12.67
C GLY A 15 -1.83 -4.79 11.24
N PRO A 16 -0.96 -5.06 10.24
CA PRO A 16 -1.17 -4.57 8.89
C PRO A 16 -2.46 -5.06 8.24
N PRO A 17 -2.83 -6.36 8.28
CA PRO A 17 -4.12 -6.82 7.75
C PRO A 17 -5.34 -6.15 8.40
N LEU A 18 -5.31 -5.86 9.70
CA LEU A 18 -6.41 -5.20 10.39
C LEU A 18 -6.67 -3.79 9.87
N VAL A 19 -5.64 -3.04 9.50
CA VAL A 19 -5.80 -1.70 8.91
C VAL A 19 -6.64 -1.77 7.61
N TYR A 20 -6.39 -2.78 6.79
CA TYR A 20 -7.16 -2.98 5.55
C TYR A 20 -8.56 -3.57 5.79
N ALA A 21 -8.72 -4.37 6.85
CA ALA A 21 -10.04 -4.82 7.28
C ALA A 21 -10.92 -3.65 7.77
N ASP A 22 -10.34 -2.71 8.51
CA ASP A 22 -11.02 -1.47 8.92
C ASP A 22 -11.38 -0.60 7.72
N GLN A 23 -10.46 -0.46 6.75
CA GLN A 23 -10.72 0.24 5.49
C GLN A 23 -11.90 -0.41 4.72
N ALA A 24 -11.91 -1.74 4.63
CA ALA A 24 -13.01 -2.49 4.02
C ALA A 24 -14.33 -2.23 4.75
N TYR A 25 -14.32 -2.25 6.08
CA TYR A 25 -15.49 -1.92 6.90
C TYR A 25 -16.00 -0.49 6.62
N SER A 26 -15.10 0.50 6.55
CA SER A 26 -15.46 1.88 6.22
C SER A 26 -16.14 1.99 4.85
N ILE A 27 -15.62 1.31 3.81
CA ILE A 27 -16.21 1.31 2.46
C ILE A 27 -17.59 0.67 2.47
N VAL A 28 -17.75 -0.49 3.13
CA VAL A 28 -19.06 -1.16 3.26
C VAL A 28 -20.08 -0.28 3.95
N LYS A 29 -19.67 0.43 5.02
CA LYS A 29 -20.53 1.35 5.77
C LYS A 29 -20.96 2.55 4.92
N LYS A 30 -20.04 3.12 4.14
CA LYS A 30 -20.31 4.28 3.26
C LYS A 30 -20.98 3.91 1.94
N LYS A 31 -20.91 2.63 1.56
CA LYS A 31 -21.34 2.12 0.23
C LYS A 31 -20.63 2.82 -0.91
N ASP A 32 -19.39 3.25 -0.67
CA ASP A 32 -18.61 4.05 -1.61
C ASP A 32 -17.12 3.75 -1.43
N ALA A 33 -16.47 3.30 -2.51
CA ALA A 33 -15.04 3.03 -2.57
C ALA A 33 -14.21 4.24 -3.05
N THR A 34 -14.83 5.40 -3.28
CA THR A 34 -14.13 6.62 -3.70
C THR A 34 -13.00 6.97 -2.74
N GLY A 35 -11.84 7.30 -3.30
CA GLY A 35 -10.63 7.70 -2.55
C GLY A 35 -9.72 6.53 -2.14
N PHE A 36 -10.15 5.27 -2.25
CA PHE A 36 -9.24 4.13 -2.08
C PHE A 36 -8.67 3.66 -3.42
N SER A 37 -7.34 3.60 -3.52
CA SER A 37 -6.68 3.13 -4.74
C SER A 37 -6.64 1.60 -4.80
N ARG A 38 -7.29 1.03 -5.82
CA ARG A 38 -7.20 -0.41 -6.12
C ARG A 38 -5.76 -0.86 -6.43
N ASP A 39 -4.87 0.03 -6.85
CA ASP A 39 -3.48 -0.34 -7.12
C ASP A 39 -2.74 -0.79 -5.85
N VAL A 40 -3.16 -0.30 -4.68
CA VAL A 40 -2.62 -0.74 -3.39
C VAL A 40 -2.89 -2.23 -3.18
N THR A 41 -4.09 -2.71 -3.56
CA THR A 41 -4.40 -4.15 -3.46
C THR A 41 -3.54 -4.96 -4.43
N ALA A 42 -3.24 -4.43 -5.62
CA ALA A 42 -2.34 -5.06 -6.59
C ALA A 42 -0.96 -5.28 -5.99
N ILE A 43 -0.35 -4.20 -5.51
CA ILE A 43 1.00 -4.19 -4.97
C ILE A 43 1.09 -5.16 -3.79
N LEU A 44 0.13 -5.09 -2.86
CA LEU A 44 0.14 -5.94 -1.68
C LEU A 44 -0.16 -7.41 -1.98
N LEU A 45 -1.05 -7.73 -2.92
CA LEU A 45 -1.31 -9.11 -3.31
C LEU A 45 -0.08 -9.72 -3.98
N VAL A 46 0.51 -9.03 -4.96
CA VAL A 46 1.73 -9.49 -5.64
C VAL A 46 2.89 -9.61 -4.64
N ALA A 47 3.10 -8.60 -3.78
CA ALA A 47 4.15 -8.61 -2.76
C ALA A 47 4.02 -9.81 -1.80
N ASN A 48 2.83 -10.02 -1.22
CA ASN A 48 2.64 -11.05 -0.20
C ASN A 48 2.61 -12.47 -0.79
N ILE A 49 2.07 -12.66 -2.01
CA ILE A 49 2.18 -13.95 -2.73
C ILE A 49 3.66 -14.28 -3.00
N THR A 50 4.40 -13.30 -3.54
CA THR A 50 5.84 -13.47 -3.80
C THR A 50 6.60 -13.75 -2.51
N ARG A 51 6.21 -13.14 -1.39
CA ARG A 51 6.81 -13.37 -0.07
C ARG A 51 6.58 -14.79 0.45
N CYS A 52 5.40 -15.37 0.20
CA CYS A 52 5.13 -16.78 0.49
C CYS A 52 6.07 -17.70 -0.31
N MET A 53 6.30 -17.40 -1.59
CA MET A 53 7.26 -18.15 -2.43
C MET A 53 8.70 -17.97 -1.96
N PHE A 54 9.07 -16.76 -1.53
CA PHE A 54 10.37 -16.49 -0.90
C PHE A 54 10.56 -17.33 0.37
N TRP A 55 9.53 -17.50 1.20
CA TRP A 55 9.62 -18.30 2.42
C TRP A 55 9.94 -19.78 2.14
N ILE A 56 9.43 -20.32 1.02
CA ILE A 56 9.72 -21.70 0.61
C ILE A 56 11.23 -21.86 0.38
N GLY A 57 11.86 -20.92 -0.34
CA GLY A 57 13.30 -20.94 -0.63
C GLY A 57 14.19 -20.55 0.56
N LYS A 58 13.75 -19.60 1.39
CA LYS A 58 14.49 -19.11 2.56
C LYS A 58 13.54 -18.87 3.73
N ARG A 59 13.58 -19.77 4.71
CA ARG A 59 12.71 -19.72 5.89
C ARG A 59 13.07 -18.51 6.75
N PHE A 60 12.12 -17.57 6.81
CA PHE A 60 12.09 -16.51 7.80
C PHE A 60 11.00 -16.80 8.84
N GLU A 61 10.80 -15.91 9.79
CA GLU A 61 9.86 -16.14 10.88
C GLU A 61 8.44 -16.48 10.45
N PHE A 62 7.86 -17.44 11.16
CA PHE A 62 6.51 -17.91 10.90
C PHE A 62 5.45 -16.81 11.06
N ALA A 63 5.64 -15.88 12.00
CA ALA A 63 4.73 -14.76 12.20
C ALA A 63 4.59 -13.88 10.94
N LEU A 64 5.68 -13.66 10.20
CA LEU A 64 5.69 -12.88 8.96
C LEU A 64 5.07 -13.65 7.78
N LEU A 65 5.14 -14.99 7.81
CA LEU A 65 4.40 -15.81 6.85
C LEU A 65 2.90 -15.71 7.12
N ILE A 66 2.48 -15.81 8.38
CA ILE A 66 1.09 -15.60 8.78
C ILE A 66 0.63 -14.19 8.41
N GLN A 67 1.46 -13.17 8.63
CA GLN A 67 1.19 -11.80 8.16
C GLN A 67 0.87 -11.78 6.67
N SER A 68 1.66 -12.47 5.86
CA SER A 68 1.49 -12.49 4.40
C SER A 68 0.18 -13.16 4.00
N ILE A 69 -0.16 -14.28 4.63
CA ILE A 69 -1.43 -15.00 4.38
C ILE A 69 -2.64 -14.15 4.78
N LEU A 70 -2.61 -13.56 5.97
CA LEU A 70 -3.68 -12.68 6.45
C LEU A 70 -3.80 -11.43 5.57
N MET A 71 -2.68 -10.88 5.12
CA MET A 71 -2.68 -9.74 4.20
C MET A 71 -3.29 -10.13 2.85
N ILE A 72 -2.94 -11.28 2.27
CA ILE A 72 -3.57 -11.77 1.03
C ILE A 72 -5.09 -11.86 1.21
N ALA A 73 -5.57 -12.48 2.29
CA ALA A 73 -6.99 -12.60 2.57
C ALA A 73 -7.68 -11.23 2.71
N ALA A 74 -7.08 -10.30 3.47
CA ALA A 74 -7.58 -8.94 3.64
C ALA A 74 -7.65 -8.18 2.31
N GLN A 75 -6.61 -8.29 1.47
CA GLN A 75 -6.57 -7.59 0.17
C GLN A 75 -7.53 -8.18 -0.86
N LEU A 76 -7.73 -9.50 -0.88
CA LEU A 76 -8.76 -10.14 -1.71
C LEU A 76 -10.16 -9.66 -1.30
N GLY A 77 -10.46 -9.66 0.00
CA GLY A 77 -11.72 -9.16 0.52
C GLY A 77 -11.94 -7.67 0.22
N LEU A 78 -10.92 -6.83 0.46
CA LEU A 78 -10.97 -5.41 0.18
C LEU A 78 -11.14 -5.13 -1.32
N LEU A 79 -10.42 -5.84 -2.19
CA LEU A 79 -10.57 -5.73 -3.64
C LEU A 79 -12.00 -6.07 -4.09
N TYR A 80 -12.57 -7.16 -3.58
CA TYR A 80 -13.96 -7.53 -3.85
C TYR A 80 -14.93 -6.41 -3.43
N ILE A 81 -14.76 -5.87 -2.23
CA ILE A 81 -15.58 -4.77 -1.70
C ILE A 81 -15.44 -3.50 -2.55
N CYS A 82 -14.22 -3.16 -2.99
CA CYS A 82 -13.99 -2.02 -3.88
C CYS A 82 -14.67 -2.18 -5.25
N ILE A 83 -14.75 -3.40 -5.77
CA ILE A 83 -15.48 -3.68 -7.02
C ILE A 83 -16.98 -3.59 -6.79
N LEU A 84 -17.47 -4.10 -5.65
CA LEU A 84 -18.89 -4.09 -5.30
C LEU A 84 -19.45 -2.68 -5.10
N TYR A 85 -18.68 -1.79 -4.45
CA TYR A 85 -19.06 -0.39 -4.19
C TYR A 85 -18.30 0.59 -5.08
N ARG A 86 -18.03 0.17 -6.32
CA ARG A 86 -17.35 1.00 -7.31
C ARG A 86 -18.16 2.29 -7.58
N PRO A 87 -17.49 3.46 -7.72
CA PRO A 87 -18.17 4.70 -8.08
C PRO A 87 -18.88 4.59 -9.43
N ARG A 88 -20.08 5.16 -9.52
CA ARG A 88 -20.93 5.07 -10.73
C ARG A 88 -20.29 5.72 -11.96
N HIS A 89 -19.46 6.75 -11.76
CA HIS A 89 -18.77 7.51 -12.80
C HIS A 89 -17.25 7.29 -12.74
N GLU A 90 -16.82 6.04 -12.56
CA GLU A 90 -15.39 5.73 -12.66
C GLU A 90 -14.94 5.85 -14.13
N PRO A 91 -13.89 6.64 -14.43
CA PRO A 91 -13.42 6.80 -15.81
C PRO A 91 -12.94 5.47 -16.38
N VAL A 92 -13.15 5.27 -17.68
CA VAL A 92 -12.62 4.11 -18.39
C VAL A 92 -11.10 4.12 -18.30
N SER A 93 -10.51 2.96 -17.96
CA SER A 93 -9.06 2.81 -17.85
C SER A 93 -8.37 3.18 -19.16
N THR A 94 -7.38 4.07 -19.10
CA THR A 94 -6.47 4.37 -20.22
C THR A 94 -5.24 3.46 -20.22
N ARG A 95 -5.13 2.54 -19.26
CA ARG A 95 -3.97 1.67 -19.10
C ARG A 95 -3.99 0.55 -20.13
N PRO A 96 -2.82 0.12 -20.65
CA PRO A 96 -2.74 -1.07 -21.47
C PRO A 96 -3.44 -2.25 -20.79
N PHE A 97 -4.33 -2.92 -21.51
CA PHE A 97 -5.12 -4.07 -21.03
C PHE A 97 -5.98 -3.81 -19.78
N SER A 98 -6.28 -2.54 -19.47
CA SER A 98 -6.99 -2.15 -18.24
C SER A 98 -6.33 -2.71 -16.97
N TRP A 99 -4.98 -2.76 -16.95
CA TRP A 99 -4.21 -3.36 -15.86
C TRP A 99 -4.74 -2.97 -14.48
N TRP A 100 -5.10 -3.99 -13.69
CA TRP A 100 -5.65 -3.89 -12.33
C TRP A 100 -6.88 -2.98 -12.19
N GLN A 101 -7.59 -2.74 -13.29
CA GLN A 101 -8.83 -1.97 -13.34
C GLN A 101 -9.95 -2.76 -14.03
N TRP A 102 -9.81 -4.08 -14.13
CA TRP A 102 -10.80 -4.99 -14.71
C TRP A 102 -12.16 -4.86 -14.01
N GLN A 103 -13.22 -5.17 -14.77
CA GLN A 103 -14.60 -5.08 -14.29
C GLN A 103 -14.95 -6.23 -13.35
N ASN A 104 -14.57 -7.44 -13.73
CA ASN A 104 -14.95 -8.66 -13.03
C ASN A 104 -13.87 -9.08 -12.03
N TYR A 105 -14.28 -9.45 -10.82
CA TYR A 105 -13.38 -9.98 -9.79
C TYR A 105 -12.64 -11.25 -10.25
N SER A 106 -13.30 -12.10 -11.05
CA SER A 106 -12.70 -13.34 -11.57
C SER A 106 -11.41 -13.10 -12.36
N THR A 107 -11.32 -12.02 -13.14
CA THR A 107 -10.10 -11.70 -13.92
C THR A 107 -8.91 -11.40 -13.01
N TYR A 108 -9.14 -10.81 -11.83
CA TYR A 108 -8.08 -10.62 -10.84
C TYR A 108 -7.63 -11.97 -10.27
N ILE A 109 -8.58 -12.86 -9.95
CA ILE A 109 -8.25 -14.20 -9.42
C ILE A 109 -7.50 -15.04 -10.46
N GLU A 110 -7.92 -15.02 -11.73
CA GLU A 110 -7.23 -15.69 -12.84
C GLU A 110 -5.78 -15.19 -12.98
N PHE A 111 -5.58 -13.87 -12.94
CA PHE A 111 -4.25 -13.27 -12.96
C PHE A 111 -3.40 -13.74 -11.76
N LEU A 112 -3.95 -13.71 -10.54
CA LEU A 112 -3.23 -14.12 -9.33
C LEU A 112 -2.91 -15.63 -9.33
N ALA A 113 -3.83 -16.46 -9.84
CA ALA A 113 -3.59 -17.89 -10.01
C ALA A 113 -2.47 -18.14 -11.03
N GLY A 114 -2.49 -17.44 -12.16
CA GLY A 114 -1.40 -17.46 -13.15
C GLY A 114 -0.06 -17.03 -12.56
N LEU A 115 -0.04 -15.97 -11.75
CA LEU A 115 1.15 -15.51 -11.02
C LEU A 115 1.68 -16.60 -10.08
N ILE A 116 0.81 -17.22 -9.27
CA ILE A 116 1.20 -18.30 -8.35
C ILE A 116 1.79 -19.49 -9.12
N ILE A 117 1.15 -19.92 -10.20
CA ILE A 117 1.63 -21.04 -11.03
C ILE A 117 2.99 -20.69 -11.64
N CYS A 118 3.13 -19.50 -12.23
CA CYS A 118 4.39 -19.04 -12.81
C CYS A 118 5.51 -19.00 -11.77
N GLN A 119 5.27 -18.38 -10.61
CA GLN A 119 6.26 -18.34 -9.53
C GLN A 119 6.59 -19.74 -9.00
N THR A 120 5.61 -20.64 -8.89
CA THR A 120 5.84 -22.03 -8.47
C THR A 120 6.77 -22.74 -9.45
N ILE A 121 6.53 -22.61 -10.76
CA ILE A 121 7.42 -23.17 -11.79
C ILE A 121 8.83 -22.60 -11.65
N LEU A 122 8.96 -21.28 -11.50
CA LEU A 122 10.27 -20.64 -11.32
C LEU A 122 10.98 -21.13 -10.05
N VAL A 123 10.27 -21.30 -8.93
CA VAL A 123 10.83 -21.84 -7.68
C VAL A 123 11.24 -23.31 -7.84
N LEU A 124 10.49 -24.12 -8.58
CA LEU A 124 10.85 -25.51 -8.84
C LEU A 124 12.13 -25.62 -9.69
N ILE A 125 12.33 -24.70 -10.65
CA ILE A 125 13.51 -24.68 -11.52
C ILE A 125 14.73 -24.05 -10.81
N PHE A 126 14.55 -22.89 -10.19
CA PHE A 126 15.63 -22.03 -9.70
C PHE A 126 15.74 -21.96 -8.17
N GLY A 127 14.87 -22.63 -7.41
CA GLY A 127 14.79 -22.49 -5.95
C GLY A 127 16.04 -22.92 -5.17
N ARG A 128 16.94 -23.69 -5.81
CA ARG A 128 18.26 -24.03 -5.25
C ARG A 128 19.31 -22.94 -5.45
N GLN A 129 19.04 -21.96 -6.30
CA GLN A 129 19.93 -20.86 -6.63
C GLN A 129 19.71 -19.71 -5.66
N THR A 130 20.73 -19.35 -4.88
CA THR A 130 20.65 -18.31 -3.86
C THR A 130 20.29 -16.94 -4.45
N TRP A 131 20.88 -16.59 -5.59
CA TRP A 131 20.59 -15.32 -6.27
C TRP A 131 19.11 -15.19 -6.65
N PHE A 132 18.46 -16.29 -7.06
CA PHE A 132 17.06 -16.29 -7.44
C PHE A 132 16.17 -16.09 -6.20
N VAL A 133 16.41 -16.87 -5.15
CA VAL A 133 15.66 -16.77 -3.88
C VAL A 133 15.85 -15.39 -3.26
N ASP A 134 17.07 -14.85 -3.30
CA ASP A 134 17.34 -13.53 -2.74
C ASP A 134 16.66 -12.41 -3.53
N THR A 135 16.66 -12.50 -4.88
CA THR A 135 15.93 -11.58 -5.77
C THR A 135 14.43 -11.64 -5.51
N LEU A 136 13.87 -12.84 -5.33
CA LEU A 136 12.46 -13.04 -5.02
C LEU A 136 12.07 -12.33 -3.72
N GLY A 137 12.92 -12.42 -2.69
CA GLY A 137 12.74 -11.69 -1.43
C GLY A 137 12.79 -10.17 -1.62
N PHE A 138 13.73 -9.66 -2.43
CA PHE A 138 13.80 -8.22 -2.72
C PHE A 138 12.61 -7.72 -3.54
N ILE A 139 12.08 -8.50 -4.48
CA ILE A 139 10.85 -8.14 -5.21
C ILE A 139 9.67 -8.08 -4.23
N ALA A 140 9.50 -9.12 -3.39
CA ALA A 140 8.40 -9.21 -2.45
C ALA A 140 8.37 -8.09 -1.40
N LEU A 141 9.53 -7.74 -0.85
CA LEU A 141 9.65 -6.71 0.19
C LEU A 141 9.81 -5.31 -0.41
N GLY A 142 10.47 -5.22 -1.57
CA GLY A 142 10.62 -4.00 -2.34
C GLY A 142 9.27 -3.43 -2.76
N LEU A 143 8.39 -4.27 -3.32
CA LEU A 143 7.03 -3.85 -3.68
C LEU A 143 6.28 -3.24 -2.49
N GLU A 144 6.29 -3.88 -1.31
CA GLU A 144 5.63 -3.32 -0.12
C GLU A 144 6.27 -1.99 0.31
N SER A 145 7.60 -1.92 0.28
CA SER A 145 8.34 -0.72 0.72
C SER A 145 8.15 0.51 -0.16
N THR A 146 7.58 0.36 -1.37
CA THR A 146 7.29 1.47 -2.28
C THR A 146 5.92 2.12 -2.07
N LEU A 147 5.05 1.54 -1.23
CA LEU A 147 3.71 2.06 -0.97
C LEU A 147 3.66 3.52 -0.47
N PRO A 148 4.62 4.03 0.33
CA PRO A 148 4.61 5.43 0.75
C PRO A 148 5.08 6.42 -0.35
N ILE A 149 5.71 5.95 -1.43
CA ILE A 149 6.32 6.81 -2.46
C ILE A 149 5.29 7.72 -3.16
N PRO A 150 4.10 7.25 -3.58
CA PRO A 150 3.09 8.13 -4.17
C PRO A 150 2.74 9.31 -3.27
N GLN A 151 2.66 9.10 -1.95
CA GLN A 151 2.41 10.17 -0.99
C GLN A 151 3.59 11.15 -0.95
N LEU A 152 4.82 10.65 -0.86
CA LEU A 152 6.04 11.49 -0.90
C LEU A 152 6.08 12.39 -2.15
N LEU A 153 5.75 11.83 -3.31
CA LEU A 153 5.72 12.55 -4.58
C LEU A 153 4.57 13.55 -4.65
N SER A 154 3.37 13.18 -4.18
CA SER A 154 2.21 14.09 -4.14
C SER A 154 2.50 15.32 -3.30
N ASN A 155 3.05 15.12 -2.09
CA ASN A 155 3.45 16.19 -1.20
C ASN A 155 4.51 17.11 -1.84
N PHE A 156 5.47 16.52 -2.55
CA PHE A 156 6.51 17.30 -3.22
C PHE A 156 5.96 18.16 -4.36
N LYS A 157 4.97 17.65 -5.11
CA LYS A 157 4.31 18.38 -6.20
C LYS A 157 3.40 19.48 -5.67
N GLN A 158 2.54 19.15 -4.70
CA GLN A 158 1.55 20.07 -4.14
C GLN A 158 2.15 21.09 -3.16
N LYS A 159 3.37 20.84 -2.67
CA LYS A 159 4.00 21.62 -1.58
C LYS A 159 3.07 21.80 -0.38
N SER A 160 2.28 20.78 -0.10
CA SER A 160 1.31 20.74 0.99
C SER A 160 0.94 19.29 1.31
N LEU A 161 0.60 19.03 2.57
CA LEU A 161 0.00 17.78 3.04
C LEU A 161 -1.47 17.98 3.44
N TYR A 162 -2.16 18.94 2.80
CA TYR A 162 -3.59 19.18 3.00
C TYR A 162 -4.40 17.88 2.84
N GLY A 163 -5.31 17.62 3.78
CA GLY A 163 -6.12 16.40 3.82
C GLY A 163 -5.40 15.14 4.31
N PHE A 164 -4.07 15.13 4.44
CA PHE A 164 -3.32 13.99 4.98
C PHE A 164 -3.33 13.99 6.52
N ARG A 165 -3.88 12.92 7.11
CA ARG A 165 -4.08 12.81 8.56
C ARG A 165 -2.74 12.58 9.28
N MET A 166 -2.46 13.39 10.30
CA MET A 166 -1.25 13.26 11.11
C MET A 166 -1.18 11.91 11.85
N SER A 167 -2.32 11.39 12.31
CA SER A 167 -2.38 10.08 12.98
C SER A 167 -1.91 8.94 12.07
N THR A 168 -2.23 9.00 10.78
CA THR A 168 -1.78 8.01 9.79
C THR A 168 -0.26 8.08 9.63
N LEU A 169 0.31 9.28 9.50
CA LEU A 169 1.75 9.47 9.36
C LEU A 169 2.54 8.95 10.56
N LEU A 170 2.07 9.27 11.78
CA LEU A 170 2.70 8.77 13.00
C LEU A 170 2.56 7.25 13.13
N GLY A 171 1.42 6.69 12.68
CA GLY A 171 1.20 5.25 12.63
C GLY A 171 2.17 4.55 11.67
N TRP A 172 2.44 5.12 10.49
CA TRP A 172 3.43 4.59 9.55
C TRP A 172 4.84 4.63 10.15
N LEU A 173 5.29 5.81 10.59
CA LEU A 173 6.62 5.98 11.18
C LEU A 173 6.83 5.05 12.38
N GLY A 174 5.85 4.96 13.28
CA GLY A 174 5.91 4.10 14.45
C GLY A 174 5.91 2.61 14.10
N GLY A 175 5.04 2.20 13.17
CA GLY A 175 4.95 0.82 12.69
C GLY A 175 6.22 0.37 12.00
N ASP A 176 6.77 1.18 11.09
CA ASP A 176 7.97 0.84 10.33
C ASP A 176 9.25 0.99 11.15
N GLY A 177 9.28 1.91 12.12
CA GLY A 177 10.32 1.96 13.16
C GLY A 177 10.35 0.68 13.99
N PHE A 178 9.17 0.22 14.43
CA PHE A 178 9.04 -1.05 15.16
C PHE A 178 9.45 -2.25 14.31
N LYS A 179 8.97 -2.36 13.07
CA LYS A 179 9.37 -3.43 12.13
C LYS A 179 10.88 -3.46 11.91
N THR A 180 11.49 -2.29 11.71
CA THR A 180 12.93 -2.16 11.50
C THR A 180 13.68 -2.69 12.71
N ALA A 181 13.36 -2.20 13.91
CA ALA A 181 13.99 -2.70 15.15
C ALA A 181 13.81 -4.23 15.30
N TYR A 182 12.60 -4.72 15.05
CA TYR A 182 12.27 -6.14 15.12
C TYR A 182 13.15 -6.99 14.18
N PHE A 183 13.29 -6.59 12.90
CA PHE A 183 14.09 -7.35 11.94
C PHE A 183 15.59 -7.38 12.27
N PHE A 184 16.11 -6.32 12.89
CA PHE A 184 17.51 -6.28 13.33
C PHE A 184 17.73 -7.15 14.57
N PHE A 185 16.86 -7.06 15.58
CA PHE A 185 16.97 -7.89 16.79
C PHE A 185 16.81 -9.38 16.50
N GLN A 186 15.94 -9.73 15.55
CA GLN A 186 15.65 -11.11 15.20
C GLN A 186 16.63 -11.71 14.19
N GLY A 187 17.60 -10.94 13.69
CA GLY A 187 18.55 -11.40 12.68
C GLY A 187 17.88 -11.80 11.36
N SER A 188 16.80 -11.10 10.98
CA SER A 188 16.01 -11.43 9.78
C SER A 188 16.86 -11.36 8.49
N PRO A 189 16.43 -12.03 7.40
CA PRO A 189 17.13 -11.97 6.12
C PRO A 189 17.40 -10.53 5.66
N LEU A 190 18.49 -10.35 4.90
CA LEU A 190 18.95 -9.02 4.46
C LEU A 190 17.84 -8.20 3.79
N GLN A 191 16.99 -8.86 3.01
CA GLN A 191 15.87 -8.26 2.29
C GLN A 191 14.93 -7.50 3.25
N PHE A 192 14.59 -8.10 4.40
CA PHE A 192 13.70 -7.46 5.38
C PHE A 192 14.36 -6.21 5.97
N ARG A 193 15.64 -6.28 6.32
CA ARG A 193 16.37 -5.17 6.93
C ARG A 193 16.53 -4.00 5.97
N VAL A 194 16.95 -4.27 4.73
CA VAL A 194 17.15 -3.23 3.70
C VAL A 194 15.85 -2.56 3.32
N CYS A 195 14.79 -3.33 3.02
CA CYS A 195 13.49 -2.77 2.66
C CYS A 195 12.83 -2.01 3.82
N ALA A 196 13.00 -2.47 5.07
CA ALA A 196 12.47 -1.75 6.22
C ALA A 196 13.18 -0.42 6.46
N ILE A 197 14.51 -0.36 6.32
CA ILE A 197 15.26 0.91 6.36
C ILE A 197 14.78 1.85 5.26
N PHE A 198 14.63 1.35 4.03
CA PHE A 198 14.13 2.16 2.92
C PHE A 198 12.75 2.73 3.24
N GLN A 199 11.81 1.89 3.67
CA GLN A 199 10.45 2.31 4.01
C GLN A 199 10.43 3.36 5.13
N LEU A 200 11.17 3.11 6.21
CA LEU A 200 11.31 4.06 7.32
C LEU A 200 11.94 5.39 6.86
N SER A 201 12.90 5.34 5.93
CA SER A 201 13.50 6.56 5.37
C SER A 201 12.49 7.41 4.58
N VAL A 202 11.57 6.77 3.85
CA VAL A 202 10.52 7.45 3.11
C VAL A 202 9.52 8.09 4.09
N ASP A 203 9.16 7.38 5.15
CA ASP A 203 8.28 7.93 6.20
C ASP A 203 8.89 9.14 6.89
N VAL A 204 10.19 9.07 7.25
CA VAL A 204 10.93 10.22 7.80
C VAL A 204 10.94 11.38 6.81
N ALA A 205 11.11 11.12 5.51
CA ALA A 205 11.04 12.16 4.50
C ALA A 205 9.64 12.80 4.41
N ILE A 206 8.56 12.02 4.52
CA ILE A 206 7.18 12.53 4.56
C ILE A 206 6.95 13.37 5.84
N VAL A 207 7.48 12.96 6.99
CA VAL A 207 7.46 13.77 8.21
C VAL A 207 8.20 15.09 8.01
N GLY A 208 9.38 15.06 7.39
CA GLY A 208 10.11 16.27 7.01
C GLY A 208 9.28 17.19 6.11
N GLN A 209 8.61 16.62 5.09
CA GLN A 209 7.70 17.37 4.23
C GLN A 209 6.53 17.98 5.04
N ARG A 210 5.96 17.26 6.02
CA ARG A 210 4.90 17.80 6.88
C ARG A 210 5.37 19.02 7.67
N ILE A 211 6.59 19.00 8.20
CA ILE A 211 7.16 20.10 8.97
C ILE A 211 7.45 21.31 8.08
N VAL A 212 7.96 21.09 6.86
CA VAL A 212 8.38 22.17 5.95
C VAL A 212 7.19 22.77 5.19
N TYR A 213 6.31 21.93 4.65
CA TYR A 213 5.20 22.37 3.79
C TYR A 213 3.93 22.69 4.58
N GLY A 214 3.75 22.09 5.77
CA GLY A 214 2.51 22.19 6.52
C GLY A 214 1.34 21.50 5.81
N ASP A 215 0.13 21.91 6.14
CA ASP A 215 -1.14 21.35 5.66
C ASP A 215 -2.12 22.42 5.15
N LYS A 216 -1.61 23.58 4.72
CA LYS A 216 -2.44 24.63 4.12
C LYS A 216 -2.97 24.16 2.75
N PRO A 217 -4.22 24.45 2.39
CA PRO A 217 -4.75 24.08 1.09
C PRO A 217 -3.89 24.67 -0.04
N PRO A 218 -3.51 23.88 -1.07
CA PRO A 218 -2.81 24.43 -2.22
C PRO A 218 -3.71 25.43 -2.98
N PRO A 219 -3.14 26.38 -3.74
CA PRO A 219 -3.92 27.42 -4.44
C PRO A 219 -5.00 26.85 -5.36
N GLU A 220 -4.74 25.69 -5.98
CA GLU A 220 -5.68 24.96 -6.85
C GLU A 220 -6.86 24.33 -6.10
N ALA A 221 -6.76 24.17 -4.78
CA ALA A 221 -7.82 23.62 -3.93
C ALA A 221 -8.66 24.70 -3.24
N LEU A 222 -8.30 25.98 -3.40
CA LEU A 222 -9.17 27.07 -2.99
C LEU A 222 -10.33 27.13 -3.99
N PRO A 223 -11.59 27.23 -3.53
CA PRO A 223 -12.68 27.55 -4.44
C PRO A 223 -12.30 28.85 -5.17
N VAL A 224 -12.38 28.82 -6.51
CA VAL A 224 -12.41 30.07 -7.28
C VAL A 224 -13.56 30.85 -6.67
N ASP A 225 -13.29 32.04 -6.11
CA ASP A 225 -14.32 32.87 -5.50
C ASP A 225 -15.48 32.98 -6.51
N GLU A 226 -16.58 32.26 -6.25
CA GLU A 226 -17.78 32.29 -7.10
C GLU A 226 -18.27 33.74 -7.23
N ASP A 227 -17.96 34.59 -6.24
CA ASP A 227 -18.20 36.02 -6.23
C ASP A 227 -17.41 36.78 -7.31
N VAL A 228 -16.18 36.37 -7.64
CA VAL A 228 -15.36 37.03 -8.69
C VAL A 228 -15.81 36.58 -10.07
N GLU A 229 -16.14 35.31 -10.25
CA GLU A 229 -16.67 34.81 -11.53
C GLU A 229 -18.08 35.36 -11.79
N GLN A 230 -18.91 35.50 -10.75
CA GLN A 230 -20.23 36.12 -10.85
C GLN A 230 -20.14 37.64 -11.07
N ALA A 231 -19.18 38.34 -10.44
CA ALA A 231 -18.93 39.75 -10.72
C ALA A 231 -18.44 39.97 -12.16
N LEU A 232 -17.55 39.12 -12.68
CA LEU A 232 -17.08 39.19 -14.06
C LEU A 232 -18.18 38.90 -15.09
N ARG A 233 -19.11 37.97 -14.78
CA ARG A 233 -20.30 37.71 -15.62
C ARG A 233 -21.29 38.87 -15.61
N LEU A 234 -21.49 39.50 -14.45
CA LEU A 234 -22.35 40.67 -14.32
C LEU A 234 -21.78 41.89 -15.05
N ASP A 235 -20.46 42.08 -15.05
CA ASP A 235 -19.81 43.18 -15.77
C ASP A 235 -19.86 42.96 -17.30
N SER A 236 -19.73 41.72 -17.77
CA SER A 236 -19.89 41.38 -19.20
C SER A 236 -21.32 41.48 -19.73
N ASP A 237 -22.32 41.38 -18.86
CA ASP A 237 -23.74 41.54 -19.21
C ASP A 237 -24.18 43.03 -19.20
N MET A 238 -23.31 43.94 -18.75
CA MET A 238 -23.54 45.39 -18.67
C MET A 238 -22.92 46.19 -19.83
N GLU A 239 -22.18 45.54 -20.74
CA GLU A 239 -21.71 46.11 -22.03
C GLU A 239 -22.66 45.75 -23.19
#